data_AF-A0A2I0Q7E3-F1
#
_entry.id   AF-A0A2I0Q7E3-F1
#
_cell.length_a   1.000
_cell.length_b   1.000
_cell.length_c   1.000
_cell.angle_alpha   90.00
_cell.angle_beta   90.00
_cell.angle_gamma   90.00
#
_symmetry.space_group_name_H-M   'P 1'
#
loop_
_entity.id
_entity.type
_entity.pdbx_description
1 polymer ?
#
loop_
_entity_poly.entity_id
_entity_poly.type
_entity_poly.pdbx_seq_one_letter_code
_entity_poly.pdbx_strand_id
1 'polypeptide(L)'
;IPAPAETPVTVAIVGGELETKSVLNDLEKRCAISKYGAKCMERIVKEPTLEKMLELSREFATETGLASPEVAEAMALLRKAGIQASMSMLGNSIFAIGTKSEVDKIIKCRYMEEMKIDFSGVRIL
;
A
#
# COMPACT_ATOMS: atom_id res chain seq x y z
N ILE A 1 -13.78 5.94 -1.98
CA ILE A 1 -14.05 4.49 -1.77
C ILE A 1 -14.47 4.33 -0.33
N PRO A 2 -15.70 3.90 -0.05
CA PRO A 2 -16.16 3.73 1.32
C PRO A 2 -15.40 2.57 1.96
N ALA A 3 -14.80 2.82 3.12
CA ALA A 3 -14.30 1.79 4.02
C ALA A 3 -15.14 1.85 5.30
N PRO A 4 -15.46 0.71 5.95
CA PRO A 4 -16.11 0.72 7.26
C PRO A 4 -15.30 1.56 8.26
N ALA A 5 -15.99 2.34 9.10
CA ALA A 5 -15.36 3.26 10.05
C ALA A 5 -14.41 2.57 11.05
N GLU A 6 -14.65 1.29 11.33
CA GLU A 6 -13.86 0.49 12.27
C GLU A 6 -12.88 -0.47 11.57
N THR A 7 -12.56 -0.23 10.30
CA THR A 7 -11.58 -1.05 9.59
C THR A 7 -10.20 -0.87 10.24
N PRO A 8 -9.60 -1.90 10.87
CA PRO A 8 -8.26 -1.77 11.42
C PRO A 8 -7.26 -1.67 10.28
N VAL A 9 -6.42 -0.64 10.31
CA VAL A 9 -5.36 -0.45 9.32
C VAL A 9 -4.04 -0.47 10.04
N THR A 10 -3.17 -1.42 9.71
CA THR A 10 -1.82 -1.47 10.24
C THR A 10 -0.84 -0.95 9.20
N VAL A 11 0.02 -0.02 9.57
CA VAL A 11 1.14 0.42 8.74
C VAL A 11 2.45 -0.15 9.27
N ALA A 12 3.35 -0.57 8.38
CA ALA A 12 4.63 -1.14 8.77
C ALA A 12 5.77 -0.67 7.85
N ILE A 13 6.96 -0.46 8.42
CA ILE A 13 8.20 -0.17 7.69
C ILE A 13 9.00 -1.46 7.58
N VAL A 14 9.06 -2.03 6.38
CA VAL A 14 9.62 -3.37 6.10
C VAL A 14 11.03 -3.34 5.52
N GLY A 15 11.54 -2.16 5.14
CA GLY A 15 12.91 -2.00 4.63
C GLY A 15 13.52 -0.64 4.95
N GLY A 16 14.65 -0.35 4.32
CA GLY A 16 15.42 0.88 4.53
C GLY A 16 14.78 2.14 3.96
N GLU A 17 15.42 3.29 4.19
CA GLU A 17 15.00 4.54 3.56
C GLU A 17 15.16 4.47 2.04
N LEU A 18 14.24 5.12 1.33
CA LEU A 18 14.26 5.23 -0.13
C LEU A 18 14.52 6.67 -0.52
N GLU A 19 15.55 6.91 -1.34
CA GLU A 19 15.75 8.22 -1.94
C GLU A 19 14.71 8.44 -3.04
N THR A 20 13.61 9.13 -2.71
CA THR A 20 12.49 9.37 -3.66
C THR A 20 12.95 10.08 -4.93
N LYS A 21 13.99 10.91 -4.84
CA LYS A 21 14.61 11.58 -5.99
C LYS A 21 15.16 10.59 -7.01
N SER A 22 15.69 9.44 -6.59
CA SER A 22 16.18 8.40 -7.49
C SER A 22 15.06 7.80 -8.33
N VAL A 23 13.88 7.59 -7.72
CA VAL A 23 12.69 7.07 -8.39
C VAL A 23 12.07 8.10 -9.33
N LEU A 24 12.02 9.36 -8.93
CA LEU A 24 11.41 10.44 -9.72
C LEU A 24 12.28 10.88 -10.92
N ASN A 25 13.57 10.56 -10.93
CA ASN A 25 14.44 10.83 -12.07
C ASN A 25 14.54 9.65 -13.05
N ASP A 26 13.99 8.50 -12.69
CA ASP A 26 13.95 7.31 -13.53
C ASP A 26 12.80 7.43 -14.54
N LEU A 27 13.16 7.61 -15.82
CA LEU A 27 12.19 7.76 -16.91
C LEU A 27 11.36 6.49 -17.13
N GLU A 28 11.95 5.31 -16.96
CA GLU A 28 11.23 4.05 -17.16
C GLU A 28 10.17 3.87 -16.09
N LYS A 29 10.51 4.11 -14.82
CA LYS A 29 9.56 4.08 -13.71
C LYS A 29 8.45 5.09 -13.89
N ARG A 30 8.76 6.31 -14.35
CA ARG A 30 7.73 7.34 -14.61
C ARG A 30 6.75 6.96 -15.71
N CYS A 31 7.27 6.35 -16.79
CA CYS A 31 6.43 5.82 -17.86
C CYS A 31 5.53 4.69 -17.35
N ALA A 32 6.07 3.77 -16.54
CA ALA A 32 5.30 2.71 -15.92
C ALA A 32 4.21 3.26 -14.97
N ILE A 33 4.57 4.19 -14.07
CA ILE A 33 3.63 4.85 -13.14
C ILE A 33 2.48 5.50 -13.91
N SER A 34 2.78 6.25 -14.98
CA SER A 34 1.74 6.91 -15.78
C SER A 34 0.81 5.89 -16.45
N LYS A 35 1.38 4.86 -17.07
CA LYS A 35 0.63 3.81 -17.78
C LYS A 35 -0.26 3.00 -16.84
N TYR A 36 0.31 2.44 -15.78
CA TYR A 36 -0.42 1.59 -14.84
C TYR A 36 -1.33 2.40 -13.93
N GLY A 37 -0.96 3.64 -13.59
CA GLY A 37 -1.81 4.57 -12.86
C GLY A 37 -3.11 4.86 -13.63
N ALA A 38 -3.03 5.20 -14.91
CA ALA A 38 -4.21 5.42 -15.75
C ALA A 38 -5.11 4.16 -15.82
N LYS A 39 -4.51 2.99 -16.02
CA LYS A 39 -5.22 1.70 -16.06
C LYS A 39 -5.92 1.38 -14.72
N CYS A 40 -5.26 1.60 -13.59
CA CYS A 40 -5.84 1.37 -12.27
C CYS A 40 -6.98 2.34 -11.99
N MET A 41 -6.81 3.61 -12.35
CA MET A 41 -7.85 4.64 -12.22
C MET A 41 -9.09 4.31 -13.05
N GLU A 42 -8.93 3.82 -14.28
CA GLU A 42 -10.08 3.42 -15.09
C GLU A 42 -10.87 2.27 -14.44
N ARG A 43 -10.17 1.30 -13.84
CA ARG A 43 -10.79 0.15 -13.16
C ARG A 43 -11.44 0.52 -11.84
N ILE A 44 -10.83 1.40 -11.06
CA ILE A 44 -11.35 1.79 -9.74
C ILE A 44 -12.63 2.62 -9.84
N VAL A 45 -12.80 3.39 -10.91
CA VAL A 45 -14.03 4.15 -11.19
C VAL A 45 -15.17 3.21 -11.56
N LYS A 46 -14.89 2.11 -12.26
CA LYS A 46 -15.90 1.09 -12.64
C LYS A 46 -16.39 0.29 -11.44
N GLU A 47 -15.52 0.00 -10.48
CA GLU A 47 -15.83 -0.79 -9.30
C GLU A 47 -15.17 -0.16 -8.05
N PRO A 48 -15.82 0.85 -7.44
CA PRO A 48 -15.24 1.66 -6.36
C PRO A 48 -15.36 0.97 -4.98
N THR A 49 -14.89 -0.27 -4.88
CA THR A 49 -14.88 -1.05 -3.62
C THR A 49 -13.49 -1.05 -2.97
N LEU A 50 -13.45 -1.28 -1.65
CA LEU A 50 -12.19 -1.36 -0.90
C LEU A 50 -11.33 -2.54 -1.38
N GLU A 51 -11.95 -3.69 -1.62
CA GLU A 51 -11.30 -4.88 -2.17
C GLU A 51 -10.66 -4.59 -3.52
N LYS A 52 -11.39 -3.89 -4.41
CA LYS A 52 -10.84 -3.52 -5.71
C LYS A 52 -9.69 -2.54 -5.59
N MET A 53 -9.78 -1.58 -4.67
CA MET A 53 -8.69 -0.65 -4.39
C MET A 53 -7.42 -1.40 -3.97
N LEU A 54 -7.52 -2.32 -3.02
CA LEU A 54 -6.39 -3.10 -2.52
C LEU A 54 -5.77 -4.01 -3.58
N GLU A 55 -6.61 -4.66 -4.40
CA GLU A 55 -6.17 -5.43 -5.57
C GLU A 55 -5.34 -4.55 -6.51
N LEU A 56 -5.88 -3.39 -6.89
CA LEU A 56 -5.25 -2.46 -7.81
C LEU A 56 -4.01 -1.79 -7.23
N SER A 57 -3.98 -1.48 -5.94
CA SER A 57 -2.79 -0.92 -5.28
C SER A 57 -1.63 -1.90 -5.31
N ARG A 58 -1.89 -3.20 -5.06
CA ARG A 58 -0.87 -4.25 -5.16
C ARG A 58 -0.40 -4.48 -6.59
N GLU A 59 -1.33 -4.51 -7.56
CA GLU A 59 -0.98 -4.57 -8.99
C GLU A 59 -0.10 -3.38 -9.36
N PHE A 60 -0.51 -2.17 -9.01
CA PHE A 60 0.24 -0.95 -9.27
C PHE A 60 1.65 -1.01 -8.69
N ALA A 61 1.81 -1.37 -7.41
CA ALA A 61 3.12 -1.44 -6.76
C ALA A 61 4.07 -2.45 -7.44
N THR A 62 3.52 -3.59 -7.88
CA THR A 62 4.29 -4.67 -8.53
C THR A 62 4.64 -4.31 -9.97
N GLU A 63 3.66 -3.91 -10.76
CA GLU A 63 3.78 -3.65 -12.20
C GLU A 63 4.60 -2.40 -12.53
N THR A 64 4.63 -1.42 -11.62
CA THR A 64 5.46 -0.23 -11.77
C THR A 64 6.91 -0.43 -11.36
N GLY A 65 7.25 -1.60 -10.79
CA GLY A 65 8.58 -1.86 -10.24
C GLY A 65 8.92 -0.99 -9.02
N LEU A 66 7.92 -0.41 -8.36
CA LEU A 66 8.10 0.40 -7.15
C LEU A 66 8.26 -0.45 -5.90
N ALA A 67 7.63 -1.63 -5.86
CA ALA A 67 7.79 -2.56 -4.76
C ALA A 67 9.22 -3.11 -4.74
N SER A 68 9.94 -2.82 -3.66
CA SER A 68 11.20 -3.49 -3.35
C SER A 68 10.97 -4.98 -3.03
N PRO A 69 12.04 -5.81 -3.05
CA PRO A 69 11.94 -7.21 -2.65
C PRO A 69 11.29 -7.40 -1.28
N GLU A 70 11.64 -6.57 -0.29
CA GLU A 70 11.11 -6.61 1.08
C GLU A 70 9.60 -6.29 1.12
N VAL A 71 9.18 -5.29 0.34
CA VAL A 71 7.76 -4.92 0.21
C VAL A 71 6.97 -6.03 -0.49
N ALA A 72 7.50 -6.59 -1.57
CA ALA A 72 6.88 -7.68 -2.31
C ALA A 72 6.73 -8.94 -1.45
N GLU A 73 7.76 -9.28 -0.67
CA GLU A 73 7.74 -10.40 0.28
C GLU A 73 6.69 -10.19 1.37
N ALA A 74 6.67 -9.02 2.01
CA ALA A 74 5.70 -8.71 3.05
C ALA A 74 4.25 -8.79 2.53
N MET A 75 3.97 -8.21 1.36
CA MET A 75 2.65 -8.32 0.72
C MET A 75 2.28 -9.78 0.40
N ALA A 76 3.24 -10.59 -0.06
CA ALA A 76 3.00 -11.99 -0.39
C ALA A 76 2.70 -12.84 0.87
N LEU A 77 3.42 -12.62 1.96
CA LEU A 77 3.20 -13.30 3.25
C LEU A 77 1.83 -12.96 3.83
N LEU A 78 1.48 -11.67 3.87
CA LEU A 78 0.17 -11.22 4.36
C LEU A 78 -0.97 -11.78 3.51
N ARG A 79 -0.82 -11.75 2.17
CA ARG A 79 -1.83 -12.32 1.27
C ARG A 79 -2.02 -13.82 1.48
N LYS A 80 -0.94 -14.58 1.72
CA LYS A 80 -1.03 -16.02 2.03
C LYS A 80 -1.79 -16.29 3.33
N ALA A 81 -1.73 -15.37 4.28
CA ALA A 81 -2.47 -15.42 5.53
C ALA A 81 -3.89 -14.83 5.44
N GLY A 82 -4.35 -14.43 4.25
CA GLY A 82 -5.67 -13.83 4.04
C GLY A 82 -5.77 -12.35 4.40
N ILE A 83 -4.67 -11.69 4.74
CA ILE A 83 -4.62 -10.25 5.04
C ILE A 83 -4.32 -9.48 3.75
N GLN A 84 -5.20 -8.53 3.41
CA GLN A 84 -4.97 -7.65 2.27
C GLN A 84 -3.98 -6.55 2.64
N ALA A 85 -2.95 -6.36 1.82
CA ALA A 85 -1.93 -5.35 2.03
C ALA A 85 -1.39 -4.82 0.71
N SER A 86 -0.90 -3.58 0.73
CA SER A 86 -0.20 -2.96 -0.39
C SER A 86 0.88 -1.99 0.10
N MET A 87 1.81 -1.64 -0.78
CA MET A 87 2.82 -0.60 -0.56
C MET A 87 2.20 0.76 -0.26
N SER A 88 2.76 1.48 0.70
CA SER A 88 2.42 2.87 1.01
C SER A 88 3.15 3.82 0.04
N MET A 89 2.62 3.94 -1.18
CA MET A 89 3.15 4.76 -2.28
C MET A 89 4.63 4.55 -2.59
N LEU A 90 5.52 5.43 -2.12
CA LEU A 90 6.96 5.42 -2.36
C LEU A 90 7.69 5.23 -1.04
N GLY A 91 8.45 4.14 -0.93
CA GLY A 91 9.21 3.79 0.25
C GLY A 91 9.04 2.32 0.62
N ASN A 92 9.87 1.84 1.54
CA ASN A 92 9.82 0.46 2.01
C ASN A 92 8.82 0.30 3.15
N SER A 93 7.59 0.73 2.91
CA SER A 93 6.48 0.61 3.87
C SER A 93 5.22 0.08 3.19
N ILE A 94 4.38 -0.54 4.01
CA ILE A 94 3.10 -1.12 3.60
C ILE A 94 1.98 -0.62 4.49
N PHE A 95 0.76 -0.73 3.99
CA PHE A 95 -0.45 -0.71 4.80
C PHE A 95 -1.18 -2.05 4.61
N ALA A 96 -1.81 -2.54 5.68
CA ALA A 96 -2.54 -3.79 5.72
C ALA A 96 -3.90 -3.59 6.39
N ILE A 97 -4.93 -4.24 5.86
CA ILE A 97 -6.26 -4.27 6.46
C ILE A 97 -6.29 -5.42 7.48
N GLY A 98 -6.01 -5.08 8.73
CA GLY A 98 -5.83 -6.02 9.82
C GLY A 98 -5.26 -5.32 11.06
N THR A 99 -5.45 -5.94 12.22
CA THR A 99 -4.92 -5.42 13.49
C THR A 99 -3.41 -5.59 13.56
N LYS A 100 -2.75 -4.78 14.40
CA LYS A 100 -1.30 -4.88 14.62
C LYS A 100 -0.88 -6.29 15.07
N SER A 101 -1.70 -6.92 15.91
CA SER A 101 -1.45 -8.28 16.43
C SER A 101 -1.50 -9.35 15.34
N GLU A 102 -2.40 -9.22 14.35
CA GLU A 102 -2.48 -10.16 13.23
C GLU A 102 -1.29 -10.00 12.29
N VAL A 103 -0.90 -8.76 11.99
CA VAL A 103 0.20 -8.45 11.07
C VAL A 103 1.56 -8.81 11.66
N ASP A 104 1.80 -8.51 12.95
CA ASP A 104 3.07 -8.79 13.65
C ASP A 104 3.41 -10.29 13.76
N LYS A 105 2.40 -11.16 13.69
CA LYS A 105 2.59 -12.62 13.64
C LYS A 105 3.15 -13.11 12.31
N ILE A 106 2.96 -12.34 11.23
CA ILE A 106 3.22 -12.78 9.85
C ILE A 106 4.50 -12.17 9.29
N ILE A 107 4.74 -10.89 9.56
CA ILE A 107 5.90 -10.17 9.02
C ILE A 107 6.78 -9.61 10.13
N LYS A 108 8.08 -9.47 9.84
CA LYS A 108 9.01 -8.70 10.66
C LYS A 108 9.27 -7.35 10.02
N CYS A 109 9.36 -6.33 10.84
CA CYS A 109 9.50 -4.95 10.39
C CYS A 109 10.22 -4.12 11.45
N ARG A 110 10.76 -2.97 11.05
CA ARG A 110 11.43 -2.04 11.97
C ARG A 110 10.44 -1.26 12.83
N TYR A 111 9.27 -0.97 12.29
CA TYR A 111 8.22 -0.19 12.93
C TYR A 111 6.86 -0.66 12.44
N MET A 112 5.89 -0.74 13.35
CA MET A 112 4.51 -1.09 13.03
C MET A 112 3.57 -0.33 13.95
N GLU A 113 2.49 0.22 13.40
CA GLU A 113 1.46 0.88 14.19
C GLU A 113 0.07 0.65 13.60
N GLU A 114 -0.92 0.50 14.49
CA GLU A 114 -2.32 0.45 14.11
C GLU A 114 -2.88 1.87 14.01
N MET A 115 -3.63 2.13 12.95
CA MET A 115 -4.19 3.42 12.60
C MET A 115 -5.67 3.28 12.29
N LYS A 116 -6.37 4.42 12.40
CA LYS A 116 -7.76 4.56 11.99
C LYS A 116 -7.84 5.43 10.74
N ILE A 117 -8.82 5.14 9.90
CA ILE A 117 -9.11 5.97 8.74
C ILE A 117 -9.79 7.25 9.25
N ASP A 118 -9.17 8.41 9.02
CA ASP A 118 -9.83 9.70 9.30
C ASP A 118 -10.74 10.07 8.14
N PHE A 119 -12.05 10.18 8.43
CA PHE A 119 -13.08 10.62 7.49
C PHE A 119 -13.34 12.12 7.58
N SER A 120 -12.64 12.82 8.48
CA SER A 120 -12.67 14.27 8.60
C SER A 120 -11.54 14.90 7.81
N GLY A 121 -11.83 15.99 7.10
CA GLY A 121 -10.81 16.81 6.47
C GLY A 121 -9.95 17.57 7.48
N VAL A 122 -9.07 18.44 6.97
CA VAL A 122 -8.23 19.32 7.78
C VAL A 122 -9.08 20.13 8.77
N ARG A 123 -8.66 20.18 10.03
CA ARG A 123 -9.24 21.00 11.09
C ARG A 123 -8.29 22.16 11.41
N ILE A 124 -8.78 23.38 11.37
CA ILE A 124 -8.07 24.56 11.88
C ILE A 124 -8.58 24.79 13.30
N LEU A 125 -7.67 24.69 14.28
CA LEU A 125 -7.94 24.93 15.69
C LEU A 125 -7.73 26.41 16.04
#